data_AF-A0A355C6V2-F1
#
_entry.id   AF-A0A355C6V2-F1
#
_cell.length_a   1.000
_cell.length_b   1.000
_cell.length_c   1.000
_cell.angle_alpha   90.00
_cell.angle_beta   90.00
_cell.angle_gamma   90.00
#
_symmetry.space_group_name_H-M   'P 1'
#
loop_
_entity.id
_entity.type
_entity.pdbx_description
1 polymer ?
#
loop_
_entity_poly.entity_id
_entity_poly.type
_entity_poly.pdbx_seq_one_letter_code
_entity_poly.pdbx_strand_id
1 'polypeptide(L)'
;MKSFIEPGSTLKFYEAVNNGFIDINEERDYRMRYELEDHNGNTLVYSFVVVGQQQPVAKTDSCKNFMPWTLHNTFVDFDFMLDIPSGNLYNSFCFSHRKTGSTVYYSDIHRVNDSPVPLHQNATVWIKLNADTLDNKQQYGIVEITETGNDNWIGGTYKRNGMEVSIRELGRMYAVDSDTFPPNIVPVNPEKWVASRRIQIRLSDNKSGISAFKGTINGKFVLFSHDMKSSLYTYRFDDSRLEKGKTQELVFVATDGAGNTTEYRYAFEY
;
A
#
# COMPACT_ATOMS: atom_id res chain seq x y z
N MET A 1 8.93 0.00 21.05
CA MET A 1 9.73 -1.22 21.28
C MET A 1 9.02 -2.01 22.36
N LYS A 2 8.73 -3.30 22.12
CA LYS A 2 8.16 -4.21 23.13
C LYS A 2 9.31 -5.03 23.71
N SER A 3 9.32 -5.25 25.01
CA SER A 3 10.34 -6.07 25.70
C SER A 3 9.93 -7.54 25.81
N PHE A 4 8.85 -7.92 25.13
CA PHE A 4 8.32 -9.27 25.06
C PHE A 4 8.04 -9.64 23.60
N ILE A 5 8.06 -10.94 23.34
CA ILE A 5 7.75 -11.55 22.04
C ILE A 5 6.24 -11.78 21.99
N GLU A 6 5.60 -11.25 20.97
CA GLU A 6 4.17 -11.48 20.76
C GLU A 6 3.91 -12.95 20.40
N PRO A 7 2.80 -13.53 20.88
CA PRO A 7 2.56 -14.96 20.76
C PRO A 7 2.45 -15.45 19.31
N GLY A 8 1.99 -14.61 18.38
CA GLY A 8 1.94 -14.90 16.94
C GLY A 8 3.25 -14.61 16.19
N SER A 9 4.31 -14.16 16.86
CA SER A 9 5.61 -13.93 16.22
C SER A 9 6.30 -15.26 15.88
N THR A 10 6.65 -15.45 14.61
CA THR A 10 7.37 -16.65 14.12
C THR A 10 8.88 -16.40 13.91
N LEU A 11 9.36 -15.22 14.30
CA LEU A 11 10.73 -14.79 14.10
C LEU A 11 11.69 -15.54 15.04
N LYS A 12 12.61 -16.31 14.46
CA LYS A 12 13.50 -17.23 15.20
C LYS A 12 14.74 -16.60 15.84
N PHE A 13 15.00 -15.32 15.59
CA PHE A 13 16.19 -14.65 16.09
C PHE A 13 16.00 -14.02 17.48
N TYR A 14 14.78 -14.07 18.03
CA TYR A 14 14.54 -13.66 19.40
C TYR A 14 14.84 -14.80 20.36
N GLU A 15 15.78 -14.56 21.27
CA GLU A 15 16.03 -15.43 22.41
C GLU A 15 15.49 -14.75 23.65
N ALA A 16 14.51 -15.38 24.32
CA ALA A 16 13.94 -14.85 25.54
C ALA A 16 13.47 -15.96 26.48
N VAL A 17 13.71 -15.78 27.77
CA VAL A 17 13.07 -16.58 28.82
C VAL A 17 11.62 -16.11 28.97
N ASN A 18 10.67 -17.04 29.03
CA ASN A 18 9.24 -16.74 29.19
C ASN A 18 8.73 -15.70 28.15
N ASN A 19 9.22 -15.74 26.91
CA ASN A 19 8.91 -14.77 25.85
C ASN A 19 9.14 -13.29 26.25
N GLY A 20 10.01 -13.02 27.22
CA GLY A 20 10.31 -11.67 27.70
C GLY A 20 9.30 -11.11 28.69
N PHE A 21 8.33 -11.91 29.15
CA PHE A 21 7.44 -11.51 30.25
C PHE A 21 8.19 -11.59 31.59
N ILE A 22 8.07 -10.52 32.37
CA ILE A 22 8.65 -10.41 33.72
C ILE A 22 7.52 -10.38 34.73
N ASP A 23 7.53 -11.33 35.67
CA ASP A 23 6.55 -11.41 36.74
C ASP A 23 6.95 -10.49 37.90
N ILE A 24 6.08 -9.53 38.22
CA ILE A 24 6.19 -8.64 39.38
C ILE A 24 5.18 -9.14 40.43
N ASN A 25 5.64 -10.00 41.33
CA ASN A 25 4.80 -10.76 42.26
C ASN A 25 4.91 -10.32 43.74
N GLU A 26 5.86 -9.43 44.05
CA GLU A 26 6.10 -8.88 45.38
C GLU A 26 6.16 -7.35 45.34
N GLU A 27 5.74 -6.70 46.44
CA GLU A 27 5.85 -5.25 46.63
C GLU A 27 7.28 -4.85 46.99
N ARG A 28 8.11 -4.59 45.97
CA ARG A 28 9.50 -4.18 46.13
C ARG A 28 10.03 -3.50 44.86
N ASP A 29 11.24 -2.96 44.96
CA ASP A 29 11.98 -2.43 43.81
C ASP A 29 12.64 -3.56 43.01
N TYR A 30 12.43 -3.55 41.69
CA TYR A 30 13.07 -4.45 40.72
C TYR A 30 14.01 -3.61 39.86
N ARG A 31 15.31 -3.80 40.05
CA ARG A 31 16.34 -3.09 39.28
C ARG A 31 16.57 -3.81 37.95
N MET A 32 16.35 -3.11 36.85
CA MET A 32 16.44 -3.63 35.49
C MET A 32 17.43 -2.79 34.67
N ARG A 33 17.90 -3.36 33.55
CA ARG A 33 18.68 -2.62 32.56
C ARG A 33 18.41 -3.13 31.15
N TYR A 34 18.50 -2.23 30.18
CA TYR A 34 18.68 -2.59 28.77
C TYR A 34 20.16 -2.52 28.43
N GLU A 35 20.62 -3.50 27.64
CA GLU A 35 21.98 -3.52 27.06
C GLU A 35 21.80 -3.61 25.54
N LEU A 36 22.34 -2.63 24.83
CA LEU A 36 22.30 -2.57 23.37
C LEU A 36 23.73 -2.68 22.85
N GLU A 37 24.00 -3.67 22.02
CA GLU A 37 25.29 -3.88 21.38
C GLU A 37 25.15 -3.64 19.87
N ASP A 38 26.04 -2.84 19.30
CA ASP A 38 26.12 -2.67 17.85
C ASP A 38 26.96 -3.78 17.19
N HIS A 39 26.99 -3.83 15.85
CA HIS A 39 27.76 -4.84 15.12
C HIS A 39 29.28 -4.78 15.38
N ASN A 40 29.79 -3.64 15.87
CA ASN A 40 31.19 -3.45 16.20
C ASN A 40 31.49 -3.78 17.68
N GLY A 41 30.50 -4.24 18.45
CA GLY A 41 30.63 -4.57 19.86
C GLY A 41 30.50 -3.37 20.82
N ASN A 42 30.14 -2.18 20.33
CA ASN A 42 29.91 -1.05 21.23
C ASN A 42 28.63 -1.27 22.02
N THR A 43 28.74 -1.26 23.34
CA THR A 43 27.60 -1.49 24.24
C THR A 43 27.13 -0.19 24.90
N LEU A 44 25.82 0.04 24.89
CA LEU A 44 25.14 1.06 25.69
C LEU A 44 24.25 0.39 26.73
N VAL A 45 24.40 0.79 27.99
CA VAL A 45 23.61 0.26 29.12
C VAL A 45 22.70 1.36 29.67
N TYR A 46 21.41 1.05 29.80
CA TYR A 46 20.42 1.92 30.40
C TYR A 46 19.73 1.22 31.58
N SER A 47 19.95 1.72 32.80
CA SER A 47 19.42 1.13 34.04
C SER A 47 18.19 1.89 34.54
N PHE A 48 17.21 1.16 35.06
CA PHE A 48 15.98 1.72 35.64
C PHE A 48 15.42 0.83 36.76
N VAL A 49 14.42 1.33 37.48
CA VAL A 49 13.75 0.58 38.56
C VAL A 49 12.27 0.47 38.24
N VAL A 50 11.73 -0.74 38.31
CA VAL A 50 10.29 -1.01 38.32
C VAL A 50 9.88 -1.21 39.77
N VAL A 51 8.94 -0.40 40.26
CA VAL A 51 8.42 -0.51 41.63
C VAL A 51 7.20 -1.42 41.60
N GLY A 52 7.30 -2.61 42.19
CA GLY A 52 6.17 -3.50 42.39
C GLY A 52 5.28 -2.97 43.50
N GLN A 53 3.99 -2.81 43.21
CA GLN A 53 2.95 -2.40 44.16
C GLN A 53 1.68 -3.17 43.85
N GLN A 54 0.86 -3.46 44.86
CA GLN A 54 -0.46 -4.03 44.61
C GLN A 54 -1.33 -3.07 43.80
N GLN A 55 -1.93 -3.58 42.73
CA GLN A 55 -2.85 -2.83 41.88
C GLN A 55 -4.11 -3.67 41.58
N PRO A 56 -5.29 -3.04 41.52
CA PRO A 56 -6.50 -3.74 41.10
C PRO A 56 -6.35 -4.23 39.67
N VAL A 57 -6.73 -5.48 39.42
CA VAL A 57 -6.78 -6.03 38.07
C VAL A 57 -7.87 -5.29 37.29
N ALA A 58 -7.49 -4.59 36.22
CA ALA A 58 -8.44 -3.90 35.37
C ALA A 58 -9.47 -4.91 34.80
N LYS A 59 -10.76 -4.59 34.91
CA LYS A 59 -11.79 -5.39 34.25
C LYS A 59 -11.64 -5.20 32.75
N THR A 60 -11.55 -6.32 32.02
CA THR A 60 -11.55 -6.28 30.57
C THR A 60 -12.92 -5.83 30.08
N ASP A 61 -12.93 -4.83 29.19
CA ASP A 61 -14.17 -4.42 28.53
C ASP A 61 -14.76 -5.57 27.72
N SER A 62 -16.09 -5.59 27.60
CA SER A 62 -16.78 -6.59 26.78
C SER A 62 -16.39 -6.42 25.32
N CYS A 63 -15.81 -7.45 24.71
CA CYS A 63 -15.45 -7.43 23.30
C CYS A 63 -16.52 -8.11 22.44
N LYS A 64 -17.11 -7.37 21.50
CA LYS A 64 -18.11 -7.92 20.56
C LYS A 64 -17.48 -8.75 19.46
N ASN A 65 -16.41 -8.25 18.84
CA ASN A 65 -15.72 -8.89 17.73
C ASN A 65 -14.30 -9.26 18.15
N PHE A 66 -14.18 -10.26 19.01
CA PHE A 66 -12.87 -10.74 19.42
C PHE A 66 -12.23 -11.51 18.26
N MET A 67 -11.00 -11.15 17.89
CA MET A 67 -10.25 -11.82 16.83
C MET A 67 -9.04 -12.56 17.42
N PRO A 68 -9.13 -13.88 17.62
CA PRO A 68 -8.02 -14.68 18.12
C PRO A 68 -6.87 -14.73 17.11
N TRP A 69 -5.63 -14.56 17.59
CA TRP A 69 -4.47 -14.56 16.69
C TRP A 69 -4.18 -15.91 16.02
N THR A 70 -4.60 -17.01 16.65
CA THR A 70 -4.39 -18.38 16.17
C THR A 70 -5.36 -18.81 15.08
N LEU A 71 -6.47 -18.09 14.91
CA LEU A 71 -7.58 -18.51 14.04
C LEU A 71 -7.64 -17.67 12.77
N HIS A 72 -8.36 -18.22 11.79
CA HIS A 72 -8.88 -17.43 10.68
C HIS A 72 -9.99 -16.52 11.24
N ASN A 73 -9.86 -15.22 11.03
CA ASN A 73 -10.83 -14.23 11.47
C ASN A 73 -11.55 -13.64 10.26
N THR A 74 -12.87 -13.61 10.31
CA THR A 74 -13.70 -12.95 9.30
C THR A 74 -14.68 -12.02 10.01
N PHE A 75 -14.89 -10.84 9.43
CA PHE A 75 -15.96 -9.92 9.82
C PHE A 75 -16.81 -9.62 8.59
N VAL A 76 -18.13 -9.72 8.73
CA VAL A 76 -19.08 -9.54 7.63
C VAL A 76 -20.21 -8.63 8.08
N ASP A 77 -20.41 -7.57 7.32
CA ASP A 77 -21.58 -6.70 7.34
C ASP A 77 -22.22 -6.67 5.94
N PHE A 78 -23.35 -5.98 5.79
CA PHE A 78 -24.10 -5.98 4.53
C PHE A 78 -23.36 -5.33 3.35
N ASP A 79 -22.45 -4.40 3.63
CA ASP A 79 -21.69 -3.60 2.67
C ASP A 79 -20.16 -3.74 2.82
N PHE A 80 -19.72 -4.60 3.74
CA PHE A 80 -18.31 -4.72 4.08
C PHE A 80 -17.95 -6.14 4.49
N MET A 81 -16.77 -6.61 4.07
CA MET A 81 -16.17 -7.85 4.56
C MET A 81 -14.68 -7.63 4.80
N LEU A 82 -14.19 -8.18 5.92
CA LEU A 82 -12.77 -8.33 6.20
C LEU A 82 -12.48 -9.81 6.43
N ASP A 83 -11.46 -10.31 5.75
CA ASP A 83 -10.99 -11.68 5.88
C ASP A 83 -9.50 -11.71 6.20
N ILE A 84 -9.16 -12.22 7.38
CA ILE A 84 -7.79 -12.33 7.91
C ILE A 84 -7.46 -13.82 8.06
N PRO A 85 -6.63 -14.37 7.16
CA PRO A 85 -6.15 -15.75 7.26
C PRO A 85 -5.47 -16.06 8.61
N SER A 86 -5.51 -17.33 9.02
CA SER A 86 -4.83 -17.80 10.23
C SER A 86 -3.33 -17.51 10.19
N GLY A 87 -2.75 -17.06 11.31
CA GLY A 87 -1.33 -16.76 11.43
C GLY A 87 -0.93 -15.35 10.98
N ASN A 88 -1.89 -14.49 10.61
CA ASN A 88 -1.61 -13.10 10.24
C ASN A 88 -1.56 -12.13 11.41
N LEU A 89 -2.10 -12.48 12.56
CA LEU A 89 -2.11 -11.62 13.74
C LEU A 89 -0.99 -12.00 14.72
N TYR A 90 -0.30 -11.01 15.24
CA TYR A 90 0.73 -11.22 16.27
C TYR A 90 0.13 -11.39 17.67
N ASN A 91 -1.05 -10.81 17.92
CA ASN A 91 -1.78 -10.95 19.18
C ASN A 91 -3.29 -10.84 18.93
N SER A 92 -4.07 -11.43 19.84
CA SER A 92 -5.53 -11.31 19.79
C SER A 92 -5.92 -9.89 20.16
N PHE A 93 -6.97 -9.38 19.53
CA PHE A 93 -7.45 -8.04 19.82
C PHE A 93 -8.97 -7.96 19.65
N CYS A 94 -9.55 -6.89 20.19
CA CYS A 94 -10.95 -6.60 19.96
C CYS A 94 -11.08 -5.74 18.70
N PHE A 95 -11.65 -6.31 17.64
CA PHE A 95 -11.83 -5.62 16.38
C PHE A 95 -13.00 -4.64 16.45
N SER A 96 -12.81 -3.44 15.93
CA SER A 96 -13.87 -2.48 15.69
C SER A 96 -14.02 -2.18 14.21
N HIS A 97 -15.25 -1.99 13.77
CA HIS A 97 -15.57 -1.47 12.45
C HIS A 97 -16.53 -0.30 12.63
N ARG A 98 -16.27 0.80 11.93
CA ARG A 98 -17.15 1.97 11.92
C ARG A 98 -17.38 2.40 10.49
N LYS A 99 -18.58 2.90 10.25
CA LYS A 99 -19.00 3.36 8.94
C LYS A 99 -19.48 4.80 9.01
N THR A 100 -19.07 5.59 8.02
CA THR A 100 -19.50 6.99 7.85
C THR A 100 -20.05 7.14 6.45
N GLY A 101 -21.28 7.62 6.31
CA GLY A 101 -21.90 7.84 5.01
C GLY A 101 -21.11 8.87 4.18
N SER A 102 -21.01 8.64 2.86
CA SER A 102 -20.35 9.55 1.92
C SER A 102 -21.17 9.73 0.65
N THR A 103 -21.17 10.95 0.14
CA THR A 103 -21.70 11.29 -1.20
C THR A 103 -20.58 11.57 -2.20
N VAL A 104 -19.32 11.57 -1.76
CA VAL A 104 -18.13 11.79 -2.60
C VAL A 104 -17.66 10.49 -3.24
N TYR A 105 -17.80 9.39 -2.51
CA TYR A 105 -17.34 8.06 -2.91
C TYR A 105 -18.52 7.20 -3.39
N TYR A 106 -18.20 6.13 -4.11
CA TYR A 106 -19.18 5.13 -4.56
C TYR A 106 -19.58 4.13 -3.46
N SER A 107 -19.04 4.28 -2.25
CA SER A 107 -19.41 3.56 -1.04
C SER A 107 -19.42 4.50 0.16
N ASP A 108 -19.91 4.02 1.29
CA ASP A 108 -19.61 4.63 2.57
C ASP A 108 -18.10 4.49 2.91
N ILE A 109 -17.62 5.28 3.85
CA ILE A 109 -16.25 5.20 4.37
C ILE A 109 -16.22 4.19 5.51
N HIS A 110 -15.37 3.17 5.38
CA HIS A 110 -15.22 2.10 6.35
C HIS A 110 -13.89 2.25 7.11
N ARG A 111 -13.97 2.53 8.41
CA ARG A 111 -12.83 2.45 9.32
C ARG A 111 -12.67 1.01 9.79
N VAL A 112 -11.55 0.41 9.41
CA VAL A 112 -11.24 -1.00 9.69
C VAL A 112 -10.31 -1.04 10.88
N ASN A 113 -10.86 -1.11 12.09
CA ASN A 113 -10.19 -0.94 13.39
C ASN A 113 -9.85 0.51 13.78
N ASP A 114 -9.86 0.79 15.09
CA ASP A 114 -9.59 2.12 15.64
C ASP A 114 -8.11 2.46 15.78
N SER A 115 -7.22 1.47 15.72
CA SER A 115 -5.77 1.64 15.86
C SER A 115 -5.02 0.73 14.90
N PRO A 116 -3.78 1.07 14.53
CA PRO A 116 -2.97 0.24 13.65
C PRO A 116 -2.77 -1.18 14.19
N VAL A 117 -3.03 -2.19 13.35
CA VAL A 117 -2.69 -3.59 13.64
C VAL A 117 -1.94 -4.15 12.44
N PRO A 118 -0.62 -4.37 12.55
CA PRO A 118 0.16 -4.93 11.46
C PRO A 118 -0.21 -6.39 11.25
N LEU A 119 -0.25 -6.80 9.98
CA LEU A 119 -0.50 -8.18 9.59
C LEU A 119 0.79 -8.83 9.09
N HIS A 120 0.99 -10.12 9.42
CA HIS A 120 2.15 -10.86 8.95
C HIS A 120 2.14 -11.05 7.42
N GLN A 121 0.97 -11.34 6.86
CA GLN A 121 0.71 -11.34 5.41
C GLN A 121 -0.45 -10.40 5.08
N ASN A 122 -1.10 -10.58 3.93
CA ASN A 122 -2.22 -9.76 3.52
C ASN A 122 -3.54 -10.26 4.14
N ALA A 123 -4.43 -9.34 4.51
CA ALA A 123 -5.86 -9.59 4.69
C ALA A 123 -6.62 -9.10 3.45
N THR A 124 -7.84 -9.59 3.26
CA THR A 124 -8.72 -9.18 2.16
C THR A 124 -9.83 -8.29 2.70
N VAL A 125 -10.04 -7.14 2.07
CA VAL A 125 -11.18 -6.26 2.32
C VAL A 125 -12.06 -6.25 1.09
N TRP A 126 -13.36 -6.37 1.28
CA TRP A 126 -14.36 -6.13 0.24
C TRP A 126 -15.34 -5.05 0.69
N ILE A 127 -15.65 -4.11 -0.21
CA ILE A 127 -16.55 -2.98 0.03
C ILE A 127 -17.58 -2.95 -1.09
N LYS A 128 -18.86 -2.95 -0.71
CA LYS A 128 -19.98 -2.89 -1.65
C LYS A 128 -20.11 -1.49 -2.26
N LEU A 129 -20.49 -1.42 -3.53
CA LEU A 129 -20.92 -0.18 -4.16
C LEU A 129 -22.33 0.21 -3.68
N ASN A 130 -22.53 1.49 -3.36
CA ASN A 130 -23.84 2.08 -3.11
C ASN A 130 -24.66 2.13 -4.40
N ALA A 131 -24.02 2.47 -5.51
CA ALA A 131 -24.58 2.43 -6.86
C ALA A 131 -23.49 2.03 -7.85
N ASP A 132 -23.81 1.09 -8.73
CA ASP A 132 -22.92 0.68 -9.81
C ASP A 132 -23.33 1.39 -11.10
N THR A 133 -22.57 2.42 -11.48
CA THR A 133 -22.93 3.38 -12.53
C THR A 133 -21.92 3.45 -13.67
N LEU A 134 -20.73 2.85 -13.54
CA LEU A 134 -19.72 2.84 -14.59
C LEU A 134 -19.86 1.61 -15.47
N ASP A 135 -19.83 1.76 -16.79
CA ASP A 135 -19.86 0.62 -17.71
C ASP A 135 -18.57 -0.21 -17.61
N ASN A 136 -17.41 0.45 -17.55
CA ASN A 136 -16.12 -0.19 -17.36
C ASN A 136 -15.79 -0.38 -15.88
N LYS A 137 -15.97 -1.59 -15.37
CA LYS A 137 -15.73 -1.91 -13.95
C LYS A 137 -14.27 -1.84 -13.52
N GLN A 138 -13.31 -1.85 -14.46
CA GLN A 138 -11.89 -1.69 -14.14
C GLN A 138 -11.56 -0.28 -13.64
N GLN A 139 -12.44 0.70 -13.93
CA GLN A 139 -12.28 2.07 -13.47
C GLN A 139 -12.63 2.27 -12.00
N TYR A 140 -13.24 1.28 -11.34
CA TYR A 140 -13.42 1.31 -9.90
C TYR A 140 -12.15 0.87 -9.17
N GLY A 141 -11.90 1.46 -8.00
CA GLY A 141 -10.81 1.11 -7.11
C GLY A 141 -11.15 1.42 -5.66
N ILE A 142 -10.45 0.80 -4.73
CA ILE A 142 -10.48 1.21 -3.33
C ILE A 142 -9.41 2.29 -3.12
N VAL A 143 -9.77 3.30 -2.35
CA VAL A 143 -8.86 4.33 -1.87
C VAL A 143 -8.71 4.22 -0.35
N GLU A 144 -7.49 4.45 0.15
CA GLU A 144 -7.23 4.70 1.57
C GLU A 144 -7.40 6.19 1.84
N ILE A 145 -8.25 6.54 2.81
CA ILE A 145 -8.50 7.91 3.22
C ILE A 145 -7.66 8.22 4.46
N THR A 146 -6.83 9.24 4.34
CA THR A 146 -5.98 9.75 5.44
C THR A 146 -6.81 10.54 6.45
N GLU A 147 -6.31 10.70 7.67
CA GLU A 147 -6.94 11.52 8.70
C GLU A 147 -7.11 13.00 8.28
N THR A 148 -6.29 13.48 7.33
CA THR A 148 -6.41 14.83 6.75
C THR A 148 -7.46 14.92 5.63
N GLY A 149 -8.10 13.81 5.26
CA GLY A 149 -9.13 13.74 4.22
C GLY A 149 -8.62 13.57 2.80
N ASN A 150 -7.30 13.46 2.58
CA ASN A 150 -6.76 13.07 1.28
C ASN A 150 -6.94 11.57 1.08
N ASP A 151 -7.23 11.16 -0.15
CA ASP A 151 -7.31 9.76 -0.53
C ASP A 151 -6.11 9.32 -1.37
N ASN A 152 -5.77 8.03 -1.26
CA ASN A 152 -4.70 7.40 -2.02
C ASN A 152 -5.25 6.13 -2.67
N TRP A 153 -5.05 5.99 -3.98
CA TRP A 153 -5.44 4.79 -4.70
C TRP A 153 -4.64 3.58 -4.23
N ILE A 154 -5.34 2.54 -3.74
CA ILE A 154 -4.73 1.25 -3.38
C ILE A 154 -5.12 0.13 -4.34
N GLY A 155 -5.90 0.45 -5.37
CA GLY A 155 -6.37 -0.48 -6.40
C GLY A 155 -7.51 -1.36 -5.92
N GLY A 156 -7.60 -2.54 -6.50
CA GLY A 156 -8.63 -3.52 -6.17
C GLY A 156 -9.18 -4.22 -7.40
N THR A 157 -10.09 -5.15 -7.19
CA THR A 157 -10.75 -5.89 -8.25
C THR A 157 -12.25 -5.87 -8.02
N TYR A 158 -13.01 -5.56 -9.06
CA TYR A 158 -14.46 -5.60 -9.01
C TYR A 158 -14.95 -7.04 -8.81
N LYS A 159 -15.72 -7.26 -7.74
CA LYS A 159 -16.31 -8.55 -7.39
C LYS A 159 -17.66 -8.33 -6.72
N ARG A 160 -18.69 -9.06 -7.17
CA ARG A 160 -20.00 -9.15 -6.50
C ARG A 160 -20.63 -7.79 -6.17
N ASN A 161 -20.61 -6.86 -7.13
CA ASN A 161 -21.15 -5.49 -6.96
C ASN A 161 -20.43 -4.66 -5.90
N GLY A 162 -19.14 -4.90 -5.75
CA GLY A 162 -18.23 -4.20 -4.85
C GLY A 162 -16.80 -4.33 -5.34
N MET A 163 -15.87 -3.78 -4.57
CA MET A 163 -14.43 -3.87 -4.83
C MET A 163 -13.76 -4.69 -3.75
N GLU A 164 -12.76 -5.48 -4.13
CA GLU A 164 -11.93 -6.27 -3.24
C GLU A 164 -10.46 -5.85 -3.34
N VAL A 165 -9.78 -5.68 -2.21
CA VAL A 165 -8.35 -5.32 -2.16
C VAL A 165 -7.62 -6.07 -1.05
N SER A 166 -6.32 -6.27 -1.21
CA SER A 166 -5.44 -6.81 -0.17
C SER A 166 -4.81 -5.68 0.66
N ILE A 167 -4.89 -5.79 1.98
CA ILE A 167 -4.29 -4.84 2.93
C ILE A 167 -3.27 -5.54 3.83
N ARG A 168 -2.30 -4.79 4.37
CA ARG A 168 -1.24 -5.30 5.26
C ARG A 168 -1.30 -4.77 6.69
N GLU A 169 -2.22 -3.85 6.93
CA GLU A 169 -2.38 -3.19 8.22
C GLU A 169 -3.85 -2.79 8.38
N LEU A 170 -4.42 -3.03 9.56
CA LEU A 170 -5.70 -2.46 9.98
C LEU A 170 -5.47 -1.08 10.61
N GLY A 171 -6.52 -0.37 11.01
CA GLY A 171 -6.45 0.97 11.59
C GLY A 171 -6.61 2.09 10.57
N ARG A 172 -7.06 1.77 9.35
CA ARG A 172 -7.20 2.69 8.22
C ARG A 172 -8.65 2.87 7.79
N MET A 173 -8.92 3.91 7.01
CA MET A 173 -10.23 4.19 6.43
C MET A 173 -10.21 3.92 4.94
N TYR A 174 -11.23 3.22 4.43
CA TYR A 174 -11.31 2.83 3.02
C TYR A 174 -12.68 3.18 2.44
N ALA A 175 -12.70 3.54 1.17
CA ALA A 175 -13.92 3.70 0.38
C ALA A 175 -13.68 3.29 -1.08
N VAL A 176 -14.75 3.10 -1.84
CA VAL A 176 -14.67 2.86 -3.28
C VAL A 176 -14.76 4.17 -4.04
N ASP A 177 -13.82 4.38 -4.95
CA ASP A 177 -13.75 5.53 -5.85
C ASP A 177 -13.55 5.06 -7.30
N SER A 178 -13.46 6.00 -8.24
CA SER A 178 -13.19 5.72 -9.64
C SER A 178 -12.10 6.60 -10.24
N ASP A 179 -11.42 6.08 -11.25
CA ASP A 179 -10.54 6.83 -12.14
C ASP A 179 -10.93 6.61 -13.60
N THR A 180 -11.38 7.68 -14.25
CA THR A 180 -11.91 7.64 -15.62
C THR A 180 -11.05 8.46 -16.61
N PHE A 181 -9.99 9.09 -16.13
CA PHE A 181 -9.10 9.91 -16.95
C PHE A 181 -7.84 9.12 -17.28
N PRO A 182 -7.44 9.03 -18.56
CA PRO A 182 -6.23 8.31 -18.91
C PRO A 182 -4.96 9.12 -18.59
N PRO A 183 -3.80 8.45 -18.53
CA PRO A 183 -2.52 9.12 -18.35
C PRO A 183 -2.27 10.24 -19.36
N ASN A 184 -1.59 11.29 -18.92
CA ASN A 184 -1.17 12.38 -19.78
C ASN A 184 0.27 12.17 -20.27
N ILE A 185 0.46 12.14 -21.60
CA ILE A 185 1.75 12.01 -22.28
C ILE A 185 2.13 13.35 -22.92
N VAL A 186 3.22 13.96 -22.46
CA VAL A 186 3.71 15.26 -22.96
C VAL A 186 5.14 15.13 -23.50
N PRO A 187 5.38 15.35 -24.80
CA PRO A 187 6.74 15.38 -25.35
C PRO A 187 7.53 16.58 -24.81
N VAL A 188 8.81 16.39 -24.52
CA VAL A 188 9.69 17.45 -24.02
C VAL A 188 10.65 17.88 -25.12
N ASN A 189 10.44 19.09 -25.66
CA ASN A 189 11.24 19.68 -26.74
C ASN A 189 11.51 18.72 -27.92
N PRO A 190 10.46 18.17 -28.56
CA PRO A 190 10.62 17.18 -29.63
C PRO A 190 11.48 17.66 -30.80
N GLU A 191 11.47 18.97 -31.08
CA GLU A 191 12.31 19.61 -32.09
C GLU A 191 13.82 19.47 -31.83
N LYS A 192 14.22 19.16 -30.59
CA LYS A 192 15.62 18.97 -30.19
C LYS A 192 16.02 17.51 -30.04
N TRP A 193 15.11 16.54 -30.20
CA TRP A 193 15.40 15.13 -29.91
C TRP A 193 16.55 14.57 -30.74
N VAL A 194 16.57 14.88 -32.03
CA VAL A 194 17.62 14.43 -32.96
C VAL A 194 18.96 15.08 -32.61
N ALA A 195 18.98 16.41 -32.45
CA ALA A 195 20.18 17.16 -32.10
C ALA A 195 20.77 16.74 -30.74
N SER A 196 19.91 16.41 -29.77
CA SER A 196 20.30 15.96 -28.43
C SER A 196 20.45 14.44 -28.29
N ARG A 197 20.22 13.71 -29.39
CA ARG A 197 20.25 12.24 -29.51
C ARG A 197 19.46 11.52 -28.42
N ARG A 198 18.29 12.06 -28.04
CA ARG A 198 17.39 11.48 -27.05
C ARG A 198 15.94 11.89 -27.27
N ILE A 199 15.01 10.99 -27.01
CA ILE A 199 13.58 11.27 -26.89
C ILE A 199 13.26 11.44 -25.41
N GLN A 200 12.52 12.50 -25.07
CA GLN A 200 12.10 12.75 -23.70
C GLN A 200 10.59 12.97 -23.64
N ILE A 201 9.93 12.20 -22.79
CA ILE A 201 8.48 12.23 -22.60
C ILE A 201 8.20 12.41 -21.12
N ARG A 202 7.33 13.35 -20.77
CA ARG A 202 6.76 13.45 -19.45
C ARG A 202 5.46 12.65 -19.41
N LEU A 203 5.38 11.68 -18.52
CA LEU A 203 4.20 10.87 -18.29
C LEU A 203 3.71 11.10 -16.86
N SER A 204 2.44 11.44 -16.72
CA SER A 204 1.80 11.71 -15.44
C SER A 204 0.41 11.11 -15.39
N ASP A 205 -0.02 10.73 -14.20
CA ASP A 205 -1.35 10.24 -13.89
C ASP A 205 -1.96 11.08 -12.76
N ASN A 206 -3.28 11.22 -12.73
CA ASN A 206 -3.99 12.05 -11.74
C ASN A 206 -4.48 11.27 -10.52
N LYS A 207 -4.51 9.93 -10.53
CA LYS A 207 -5.12 9.15 -9.45
C LYS A 207 -4.61 7.72 -9.32
N SER A 208 -4.88 6.82 -10.27
CA SER A 208 -4.59 5.39 -10.14
C SER A 208 -3.13 4.99 -10.35
N GLY A 209 -2.29 5.94 -10.75
CA GLY A 209 -0.88 5.75 -11.05
C GLY A 209 -0.63 5.07 -12.39
N ILE A 210 0.61 5.09 -12.87
CA ILE A 210 0.99 4.41 -14.12
C ILE A 210 1.22 2.93 -13.85
N SER A 211 0.46 2.06 -14.51
CA SER A 211 0.62 0.60 -14.42
C SER A 211 1.59 0.05 -15.47
N ALA A 212 1.55 0.60 -16.69
CA ALA A 212 2.38 0.14 -17.79
C ALA A 212 2.67 1.27 -18.79
N PHE A 213 3.81 1.16 -19.48
CA PHE A 213 4.11 1.98 -20.65
C PHE A 213 4.92 1.17 -21.68
N LYS A 214 4.83 1.56 -22.95
CA LYS A 214 5.55 0.92 -24.05
C LYS A 214 5.91 1.93 -25.13
N GLY A 215 7.20 1.99 -25.48
CA GLY A 215 7.70 2.76 -26.61
C GLY A 215 8.08 1.88 -27.79
N THR A 216 7.75 2.29 -29.01
CA THR A 216 8.23 1.69 -30.25
C THR A 216 8.68 2.74 -31.24
N ILE A 217 9.68 2.42 -32.06
CA ILE A 217 10.09 3.20 -33.22
C ILE A 217 9.97 2.31 -34.46
N ASN A 218 9.22 2.74 -35.48
CA ASN A 218 8.88 1.94 -36.66
C ASN A 218 8.35 0.54 -36.30
N GLY A 219 7.50 0.49 -35.27
CA GLY A 219 6.92 -0.76 -34.74
C GLY A 219 7.87 -1.65 -33.93
N LYS A 220 9.16 -1.30 -33.79
CA LYS A 220 10.12 -2.06 -32.99
C LYS A 220 10.24 -1.48 -31.59
N PHE A 221 10.24 -2.33 -30.56
CA PHE A 221 10.36 -1.91 -29.16
C PHE A 221 11.67 -1.14 -28.91
N VAL A 222 11.56 -0.09 -28.08
CA VAL A 222 12.69 0.69 -27.57
C VAL A 222 12.60 0.84 -26.05
N LEU A 223 13.74 0.76 -25.38
CA LEU A 223 13.81 0.82 -23.92
C LEU A 223 13.94 2.28 -23.46
N PHE A 224 12.90 2.78 -22.79
CA PHE A 224 12.97 4.04 -22.07
C PHE A 224 13.54 3.81 -20.67
N SER A 225 14.51 4.62 -20.27
CA SER A 225 14.95 4.72 -18.87
C SER A 225 14.06 5.67 -18.10
N HIS A 226 13.74 5.32 -16.86
CA HIS A 226 12.90 6.08 -15.95
C HIS A 226 13.47 6.02 -14.53
N ASP A 227 13.36 7.13 -13.80
CA ASP A 227 13.66 7.22 -12.38
C ASP A 227 12.34 7.23 -11.62
N MET A 228 12.18 6.38 -10.60
CA MET A 228 10.92 6.22 -9.86
C MET A 228 10.34 7.52 -9.28
N LYS A 229 11.16 8.55 -9.03
CA LYS A 229 10.71 9.85 -8.50
C LYS A 229 10.46 10.91 -9.58
N SER A 230 10.73 10.58 -10.85
CA SER A 230 10.62 11.50 -11.98
C SER A 230 9.42 11.15 -12.84
N SER A 231 8.75 12.14 -13.41
CA SER A 231 7.76 11.91 -14.48
C SER A 231 8.42 11.80 -15.87
N LEU A 232 9.75 11.88 -15.94
CA LEU A 232 10.49 11.95 -17.21
C LEU A 232 11.02 10.58 -17.65
N TYR A 233 10.57 10.16 -18.82
CA TYR A 233 10.99 8.96 -19.52
C TYR A 233 11.93 9.35 -20.64
N THR A 234 13.11 8.73 -20.69
CA THR A 234 14.13 9.08 -21.69
C THR A 234 14.55 7.85 -22.48
N TYR A 235 14.50 7.95 -23.81
CA TYR A 235 15.16 7.00 -24.71
C TYR A 235 16.39 7.67 -25.32
N ARG A 236 17.57 7.08 -25.17
CA ARG A 236 18.79 7.53 -25.86
C ARG A 236 18.86 6.83 -27.21
N PHE A 237 19.20 7.58 -28.26
CA PHE A 237 19.20 7.04 -29.62
C PHE A 237 20.22 5.90 -29.75
N ASP A 238 19.74 4.76 -30.22
CA ASP A 238 20.53 3.61 -30.65
C ASP A 238 20.56 3.59 -32.18
N ASP A 239 21.71 3.93 -32.77
CA ASP A 239 21.88 4.04 -34.23
C ASP A 239 21.67 2.71 -34.95
N SER A 240 21.76 1.57 -34.24
CA SER A 240 21.45 0.27 -34.83
C SER A 240 19.96 0.07 -35.11
N ARG A 241 19.09 0.92 -34.53
CA ARG A 241 17.62 0.84 -34.61
C ARG A 241 17.01 1.97 -35.43
N LEU A 242 17.80 2.96 -35.81
CA LEU A 242 17.34 4.17 -36.49
C LEU A 242 17.96 4.24 -37.88
N GLU A 243 17.18 4.66 -38.87
CA GLU A 243 17.62 4.74 -40.26
C GLU A 243 17.94 6.19 -40.64
N LYS A 244 19.23 6.49 -40.85
CA LYS A 244 19.67 7.85 -41.22
C LYS A 244 19.09 8.30 -42.56
N GLY A 245 18.67 9.56 -42.63
CA GLY A 245 18.04 10.18 -43.78
C GLY A 245 16.59 9.72 -44.01
N LYS A 246 15.96 9.10 -43.00
CA LYS A 246 14.57 8.63 -43.08
C LYS A 246 13.74 9.08 -41.89
N THR A 247 12.46 9.30 -42.15
CA THR A 247 11.43 9.50 -41.14
C THR A 247 11.31 8.26 -40.25
N GLN A 248 11.34 8.48 -38.94
CA GLN A 248 11.09 7.50 -37.90
C GLN A 248 9.74 7.77 -37.24
N GLU A 249 8.91 6.75 -37.04
CA GLU A 249 7.64 6.85 -36.32
C GLU A 249 7.79 6.36 -34.88
N LEU A 250 7.73 7.27 -33.92
CA LEU A 250 7.59 6.95 -32.50
C LEU A 250 6.13 6.71 -32.16
N VAL A 251 5.86 5.60 -31.46
CA VAL A 251 4.59 5.35 -30.76
C VAL A 251 4.90 5.08 -29.29
N PHE A 252 4.29 5.86 -28.39
CA PHE A 252 4.40 5.69 -26.95
C PHE A 252 3.01 5.51 -26.35
N VAL A 253 2.77 4.36 -25.72
CA VAL A 253 1.49 4.01 -25.10
C VAL A 253 1.69 3.92 -23.59
N ALA A 254 0.76 4.45 -22.81
CA ALA A 254 0.74 4.32 -21.35
C ALA A 254 -0.66 3.93 -20.86
N THR A 255 -0.70 3.10 -19.82
CA THR A 255 -1.91 2.61 -19.17
C THR A 255 -1.82 2.86 -17.67
N ASP A 256 -2.90 3.31 -17.05
CA ASP A 256 -2.98 3.56 -15.60
C ASP A 256 -3.44 2.32 -14.81
N GLY A 257 -3.59 2.46 -13.49
CA GLY A 257 -4.07 1.42 -12.59
C GLY A 257 -5.55 1.06 -12.75
N ALA A 258 -6.34 1.93 -13.39
CA ALA A 258 -7.76 1.74 -13.73
C ALA A 258 -7.99 1.17 -15.14
N GLY A 259 -6.92 0.94 -15.90
CA GLY A 259 -6.95 0.41 -17.27
C GLY A 259 -7.19 1.46 -18.35
N ASN A 260 -7.24 2.76 -18.02
CA ASN A 260 -7.33 3.83 -19.01
C ASN A 260 -5.99 3.95 -19.75
N THR A 261 -6.05 4.18 -21.06
CA THR A 261 -4.86 4.16 -21.93
C THR A 261 -4.80 5.41 -22.79
N THR A 262 -3.60 6.00 -22.93
CA THR A 262 -3.29 7.07 -23.88
C THR A 262 -2.16 6.63 -24.81
N GLU A 263 -2.27 6.97 -26.09
CA GLU A 263 -1.25 6.76 -27.11
C GLU A 263 -0.77 8.11 -27.66
N TYR A 264 0.54 8.26 -27.78
CA TYR A 264 1.20 9.40 -28.42
C TYR A 264 1.99 8.92 -29.63
N ARG A 265 1.76 9.56 -30.78
CA ARG A 265 2.48 9.31 -32.03
C ARG A 265 3.25 10.55 -32.46
N TYR A 266 4.48 10.34 -32.92
CA TYR A 266 5.31 11.42 -33.44
C TYR A 266 6.26 10.94 -34.53
N ALA A 267 6.30 11.65 -35.64
CA ALA A 267 7.25 11.40 -36.72
C ALA A 267 8.41 12.39 -36.64
N PHE A 268 9.65 11.90 -36.73
CA PHE A 268 10.86 12.74 -36.77
C PHE A 268 11.87 12.25 -37.81
N GLU A 269 12.59 13.17 -38.43
CA GLU A 269 13.69 12.84 -39.35
C GLU A 269 14.96 12.54 -38.57
N TYR A 270 15.61 11.41 -38.83
CA TYR A 270 16.87 11.00 -38.17
C TYR A 270 18.06 11.01 -39.12
#